data_AF-A0A6A6L5R4-F1
#
_entry.id   AF-A0A6A6L5R4-F1
#
_cell.length_a   1.000
_cell.length_b   1.000
_cell.length_c   1.000
_cell.angle_alpha   90.00
_cell.angle_beta   90.00
_cell.angle_gamma   90.00
#
_symmetry.space_group_name_H-M   'P 1'
#
loop_
_entity.id
_entity.type
_entity.pdbx_description
1 polymer ?
#
loop_
_entity_poly.entity_id
_entity_poly.type
_entity_poly.pdbx_seq_one_letter_code
_entity_poly.pdbx_strand_id
1 'polypeptide(L)'
;MVKEDDVVAGVINTALKIYSSEGRLPVLGSDANNFLLYCPNAGSDALNPWEPIGSCRERNFVLCKKQKQPQMTEGRSEMITHKASGWKAWLNKSFSLNKILSL
;
A
#
# COMPACT_ATOMS: atom_id res chain seq x y z
N MET A 1 -15.40 2.69 12.54
CA MET A 1 -14.61 2.25 13.71
C MET A 1 -14.17 0.83 13.42
N VAL A 2 -12.87 0.54 13.52
CA VAL A 2 -12.28 -0.79 13.27
C VAL A 2 -12.05 -1.48 14.63
N LYS A 3 -12.37 -2.76 14.73
CA LYS A 3 -12.16 -3.61 15.91
C LYS A 3 -10.95 -4.52 15.70
N GLU A 4 -10.39 -5.01 16.79
CA GLU A 4 -9.20 -5.89 16.77
C GLU A 4 -9.44 -7.19 15.99
N ASP A 5 -10.65 -7.74 16.07
CA ASP A 5 -11.07 -8.96 15.38
C ASP A 5 -11.47 -8.73 13.91
N ASP A 6 -11.50 -7.48 13.44
CA ASP A 6 -11.82 -7.20 12.03
C ASP A 6 -10.70 -7.73 11.13
N VAL A 7 -11.07 -8.46 10.08
CA VAL A 7 -10.10 -8.98 9.11
C VAL A 7 -9.49 -7.85 8.28
N VAL A 8 -8.20 -7.97 7.96
CA VAL A 8 -7.42 -6.95 7.22
C VAL A 8 -8.12 -6.54 5.91
N ALA A 9 -8.66 -7.47 5.13
CA ALA A 9 -9.40 -7.15 3.90
C ALA A 9 -10.62 -6.24 4.15
N GLY A 10 -11.33 -6.46 5.26
CA GLY A 10 -12.48 -5.64 5.67
C GLY A 10 -12.07 -4.22 6.07
N VAL A 11 -10.92 -4.10 6.75
CA VAL A 11 -10.32 -2.80 7.11
C VAL A 11 -9.95 -2.01 5.86
N ILE A 12 -9.31 -2.66 4.87
CA ILE A 12 -8.98 -2.04 3.58
C ILE A 12 -10.24 -1.53 2.87
N ASN A 13 -11.28 -2.37 2.75
CA ASN A 13 -12.56 -1.98 2.12
C ASN A 13 -13.18 -0.77 2.81
N THR A 14 -13.18 -0.77 4.15
CA THR A 14 -13.73 0.34 4.94
C THR A 14 -12.93 1.62 4.71
N ALA A 15 -11.60 1.54 4.69
CA ALA A 15 -10.74 2.70 4.43
C ALA A 15 -10.97 3.29 3.02
N LEU A 16 -11.08 2.44 1.99
CA LEU A 16 -11.38 2.88 0.63
C LEU A 16 -12.75 3.55 0.52
N LYS A 17 -13.77 2.97 1.16
CA LYS A 17 -15.11 3.55 1.20
C LYS A 17 -15.12 4.93 1.85
N ILE A 18 -14.45 5.09 3.00
CA ILE A 18 -14.34 6.37 3.70
C ILE A 18 -13.60 7.39 2.82
N TYR A 19 -12.45 7.00 2.26
CA TYR A 19 -11.65 7.86 1.37
C TYR A 19 -12.48 8.42 0.20
N SER A 20 -13.26 7.57 -0.47
CA SER A 20 -14.15 7.98 -1.56
C SER A 20 -15.31 8.85 -1.08
N SER A 21 -15.90 8.54 0.09
CA SER A 21 -17.00 9.33 0.65
C SER A 21 -16.58 10.75 1.06
N GLU A 22 -15.31 10.92 1.41
CA GLU A 22 -14.72 12.22 1.72
C GLU A 22 -14.35 13.02 0.45
N GLY A 23 -14.60 12.49 -0.75
CA GLY A 23 -14.30 13.18 -2.01
C GLY A 23 -12.81 13.37 -2.28
N ARG A 24 -11.95 12.56 -1.67
CA ARG A 24 -10.50 12.70 -1.80
C ARG A 24 -10.01 12.29 -3.18
N LEU A 25 -8.96 12.98 -3.65
CA LEU A 25 -8.27 12.70 -4.90
C LEU A 25 -6.81 12.28 -4.63
N PRO A 26 -6.24 11.38 -5.45
CA PRO A 26 -6.86 10.71 -6.60
C PRO A 26 -7.86 9.60 -6.19
N VAL A 27 -8.85 9.32 -7.04
CA VAL A 27 -9.77 8.19 -6.82
C VAL A 27 -8.99 6.87 -6.81
N LEU A 28 -9.03 6.15 -5.69
CA LEU A 28 -8.22 4.96 -5.48
C LEU A 28 -8.83 3.69 -6.12
N GLY A 29 -10.16 3.63 -6.21
CA GLY A 29 -10.94 2.45 -6.58
C GLY A 29 -11.52 1.72 -5.35
N SER A 30 -12.29 0.66 -5.57
CA SER A 30 -13.02 -0.07 -4.51
C SER A 30 -12.55 -1.51 -4.27
N ASP A 31 -11.70 -2.05 -5.14
CA ASP A 31 -11.23 -3.44 -5.02
C ASP A 31 -10.02 -3.54 -4.06
N ALA A 32 -10.27 -4.04 -2.86
CA ALA A 32 -9.26 -4.27 -1.83
C ALA A 32 -8.11 -5.17 -2.27
N ASN A 33 -8.30 -6.05 -3.27
CA ASN A 33 -7.23 -6.91 -3.76
C ASN A 33 -6.10 -6.13 -4.43
N ASN A 34 -6.36 -4.90 -4.88
CA ASN A 34 -5.35 -3.99 -5.41
C ASN A 34 -4.59 -3.24 -4.32
N PHE A 35 -4.80 -3.54 -3.03
CA PHE A 35 -4.15 -2.85 -1.94
C PHE A 35 -3.48 -3.83 -0.97
N LEU A 36 -2.52 -3.32 -0.22
CA LEU A 36 -1.80 -3.98 0.85
C LEU A 36 -1.82 -3.07 2.07
N LEU A 37 -1.90 -3.67 3.26
CA LEU A 37 -1.83 -2.96 4.51
C LEU A 37 -0.53 -3.33 5.20
N TYR A 38 0.25 -2.32 5.56
CA TYR A 38 1.54 -2.47 6.23
C TYR A 38 1.46 -1.94 7.65
N CYS A 39 2.23 -2.59 8.52
CA CYS A 39 2.41 -2.20 9.90
C CYS A 39 3.82 -1.62 10.06
N PRO A 40 3.97 -0.32 10.38
CA PRO A 40 5.25 0.39 10.32
C PRO A 40 6.42 -0.26 11.08
N ASN A 41 6.17 -0.97 12.18
CA ASN A 41 7.22 -1.55 13.01
C ASN A 41 7.28 -3.10 12.95
N ALA A 42 6.39 -3.77 12.22
CA ALA A 42 6.37 -5.24 12.13
C ALA A 42 7.19 -5.85 10.98
N GLY A 43 8.08 -5.07 10.37
CA GLY A 43 8.96 -5.52 9.28
C GLY A 43 8.52 -5.06 7.90
N SER A 44 9.04 -5.71 6.86
CA SER A 44 8.77 -5.36 5.44
C SER A 44 7.51 -6.00 4.86
N ASP A 45 6.88 -6.91 5.60
CA ASP A 45 5.84 -7.77 5.06
C ASP A 45 4.45 -7.15 5.23
N ALA A 46 3.61 -7.30 4.21
CA ALA A 46 2.23 -6.87 4.29
C ALA A 46 1.44 -7.81 5.18
N LEU A 47 0.44 -7.27 5.88
CA LEU A 47 -0.49 -8.07 6.67
C LEU A 47 -1.29 -9.03 5.77
N ASN A 48 -1.55 -10.23 6.27
CA ASN A 48 -2.35 -11.23 5.60
C ASN A 48 -3.81 -10.73 5.51
N PRO A 49 -4.44 -10.69 4.33
CA PRO A 49 -5.83 -10.20 4.18
C PRO A 49 -6.87 -10.92 5.04
N TRP A 50 -6.57 -12.16 5.44
CA TRP A 50 -7.46 -13.05 6.20
C TRP A 50 -7.18 -13.06 7.70
N GLU A 51 -6.11 -12.40 8.17
CA GLU A 51 -5.82 -12.33 9.60
C GLU A 51 -6.57 -11.17 10.28
N PRO A 52 -6.81 -11.25 11.59
CA PRO A 52 -7.32 -10.12 12.37
C PRO A 52 -6.33 -8.96 12.37
N ILE A 53 -6.81 -7.73 12.23
CA ILE A 53 -5.98 -6.52 12.25
C ILE A 53 -5.20 -6.36 13.56
N GLY A 54 -5.73 -6.90 14.66
CA GLY A 54 -5.08 -6.96 15.96
C GLY A 54 -3.77 -7.73 16.03
N SER A 55 -3.51 -8.61 15.06
CA SER A 55 -2.32 -9.45 15.03
C SER A 55 -1.02 -8.63 15.06
N CYS A 56 -1.04 -7.41 14.49
CA CYS A 56 0.13 -6.54 14.51
C CYS A 56 0.35 -5.77 15.83
N ARG A 57 -0.63 -5.76 16.74
CA ARG A 57 -0.61 -4.99 18.01
C ARG A 57 -0.31 -3.49 17.87
N GLU A 58 -0.38 -2.96 16.65
CA GLU A 58 -0.22 -1.53 16.34
C GLU A 58 -1.56 -0.87 16.07
N ARG A 59 -1.57 0.47 16.13
CA ARG A 59 -2.74 1.30 15.85
C ARG A 59 -2.62 2.08 14.55
N ASN A 60 -1.40 2.19 14.03
CA ASN A 60 -1.08 2.94 12.83
C ASN A 60 -0.76 1.94 11.72
N PHE A 61 -1.38 2.15 10.56
CA PHE A 61 -1.19 1.30 9.41
C PHE A 61 -1.00 2.17 8.18
N VAL A 62 -0.33 1.63 7.19
CA VAL A 62 -0.12 2.30 5.91
C VAL A 62 -0.77 1.47 4.82
N LEU A 63 -1.71 2.09 4.11
CA LEU A 63 -2.39 1.50 2.96
C LEU A 63 -1.58 1.80 1.69
N CYS A 64 -1.17 0.75 0.99
CA CYS A 64 -0.41 0.85 -0.26
C CYS A 64 -1.19 0.25 -1.42
N LYS A 65 -1.24 0.95 -2.55
CA LYS A 65 -1.78 0.41 -3.80
C LYS A 65 -0.74 -0.50 -4.46
N LYS A 66 -1.13 -1.73 -4.79
CA LYS A 66 -0.33 -2.66 -5.60
C LYS A 66 -0.14 -2.06 -6.98
N GLN A 67 1.10 -2.01 -7.44
CA GLN A 67 1.37 -1.75 -8.84
C GLN A 67 1.00 -3.01 -9.62
N LYS A 68 0.03 -2.93 -10.54
CA LYS A 68 -0.05 -3.94 -11.60
C LYS A 68 1.25 -3.78 -12.38
N GLN A 69 2.13 -4.77 -12.33
CA GLN A 69 3.33 -4.76 -13.16
C GLN A 69 2.87 -4.40 -14.59
N PRO A 70 3.33 -3.30 -15.19
CA PRO A 70 3.26 -3.22 -16.63
C PRO A 70 3.99 -4.47 -17.11
N GLN A 71 3.35 -5.27 -17.96
CA GLN A 71 4.05 -6.35 -18.64
C GLN A 71 5.12 -5.66 -19.49
N MET A 72 6.29 -5.44 -18.89
CA MET A 72 7.48 -5.02 -19.59
C MET A 72 7.89 -6.25 -20.38
N THR A 73 7.50 -6.26 -21.66
CA THR A 73 8.12 -7.13 -22.65
C THR A 73 9.63 -7.02 -22.47
N GLU A 74 10.23 -8.18 -22.28
CA GLU A 74 11.64 -8.48 -22.09
C GLU A 74 12.61 -7.43 -22.67
N GLY A 75 13.40 -6.81 -21.80
CA GLY A 75 14.29 -5.72 -22.19
C GLY A 75 15.22 -5.26 -21.08
N ARG A 76 16.09 -6.16 -20.61
CA ARG A 76 17.44 -5.87 -20.10
C ARG A 76 17.57 -4.95 -18.87
N SER A 77 17.95 -5.51 -17.73
CA SER A 77 19.23 -5.20 -17.06
C SER A 77 19.38 -6.06 -15.81
N GLU A 78 20.21 -7.09 -15.91
CA GLU A 78 20.99 -7.57 -14.77
C GLU A 78 21.86 -6.40 -14.29
N MET A 79 21.73 -6.02 -13.02
CA MET A 79 22.84 -5.80 -12.09
C MET A 79 22.29 -5.21 -10.78
N ILE A 80 22.96 -5.58 -9.69
CA ILE A 80 22.87 -5.05 -8.31
C ILE A 80 21.96 -5.87 -7.38
N THR A 81 22.53 -6.99 -6.93
CA THR A 81 22.54 -7.40 -5.52
C THR A 81 22.58 -6.15 -4.62
N HIS A 82 21.56 -5.90 -3.80
CA HIS A 82 21.70 -5.46 -2.40
C HIS A 82 20.32 -5.42 -1.75
N LYS A 83 20.25 -6.13 -0.63
CA LYS A 83 19.18 -6.28 0.34
C LYS A 83 18.65 -4.91 0.82
N ALA A 84 17.69 -4.33 0.12
CA ALA A 84 16.87 -3.19 0.57
C ALA A 84 15.62 -2.99 -0.31
N SER A 85 14.91 -4.06 -0.68
CA SER A 85 13.62 -3.95 -1.37
C SER A 85 12.49 -3.65 -0.37
N GLY A 86 12.66 -2.58 0.41
CA GLY A 86 11.61 -2.07 1.27
C GLY A 86 10.82 -1.01 0.51
N TRP A 87 9.51 -1.02 0.65
CA TRP A 87 8.58 0.07 0.35
C TRP A 87 9.08 1.49 0.71
N LYS A 88 10.02 1.63 1.67
CA LYS A 88 10.71 2.90 1.96
C LYS A 88 11.49 3.47 0.77
N ALA A 89 12.14 2.62 -0.04
CA ALA A 89 12.79 3.05 -1.27
C ALA A 89 11.76 3.46 -2.36
N TRP A 90 10.59 2.82 -2.37
CA TRP A 90 9.49 3.12 -3.27
C TRP A 90 8.80 4.46 -2.97
N LEU A 91 8.59 4.79 -1.68
CA LEU A 91 7.95 6.04 -1.25
C LEU A 91 8.77 7.27 -1.70
N ASN A 92 10.09 7.26 -1.54
CA ASN A 92 10.95 8.35 -2.02
C ASN A 92 10.80 8.60 -3.54
N LYS A 93 10.56 7.54 -4.31
CA LYS A 93 10.44 7.62 -5.77
C LYS A 93 9.07 8.14 -6.23
N SER A 94 7.98 7.73 -5.57
CA SER A 94 6.62 8.20 -5.91
C SER A 94 6.36 9.67 -5.55
N PHE A 95 6.94 10.18 -4.45
CA PHE A 95 6.77 11.60 -4.09
C PHE A 95 7.57 12.57 -4.99
N SER A 96 8.58 12.07 -5.72
CA SER A 96 9.38 12.88 -6.64
C SER A 96 8.62 13.28 -7.92
N LEU A 97 7.47 12.68 -8.21
CA LEU A 97 6.65 12.96 -9.40
C LEU A 97 5.79 14.22 -9.30
N ASN A 98 5.80 14.93 -8.17
CA ASN A 98 5.00 16.16 -7.99
C ASN A 98 5.75 17.46 -8.33
N LYS A 99 6.94 17.39 -8.96
CA LYS A 99 7.76 18.59 -9.26
C LYS A 99 7.76 19.03 -10.74
N ILE A 100 6.74 18.67 -11.52
CA ILE A 100 6.53 19.20 -12.89
C ILE A 100 5.07 19.66 -13.08
N LEU A 101 4.56 20.47 -12.15
CA LEU A 101 3.47 21.38 -12.47
C LEU A 101 3.67 22.69 -11.70
N SER A 102 4.66 23.47 -12.15
CA SER A 102 4.64 24.92 -11.99
C SER A 102 4.30 25.49 -13.37
N LEU A 103 3.03 25.87 -13.54
CA LEU A 103 2.65 26.92 -14.48
C LEU A 103 2.90 28.27 -13.81
#